data_AF-A0A1M6SZ98-F1
#
_entry.id   AF-A0A1M6SZ98-F1
#
_cell.length_a   1.000
_cell.length_b   1.000
_cell.length_c   1.000
_cell.angle_alpha   90.00
_cell.angle_beta   90.00
_cell.angle_gamma   90.00
#
_symmetry.space_group_name_H-M   'P 1'
#
loop_
_entity.id
_entity.type
_entity.pdbx_description
1 polymer ?
#
loop_
_entity_poly.entity_id
_entity_poly.type
_entity_poly.pdbx_seq_one_letter_code
_entity_poly.pdbx_strand_id
1 'polypeptide(L)'
;MSRKIKTKEFIDSIISTNEFIQLKKAKAIIDRNKDLKKKVDDFRKKQTEIYSSKKTQKDMQYRLAELNKQFQSLSQIQEVDIFFKSSKEFNDMMFKVFKEINDSVDSKLNSK
;
A
#
# COMPACT_ATOMS: atom_id res chain seq x y z
N MET A 1 2.24 -10.06 -30.09
CA MET A 1 1.74 -8.94 -29.25
C MET A 1 2.91 -8.21 -28.60
N SER A 2 2.94 -6.88 -28.64
CA SER A 2 4.01 -6.08 -28.01
C SER A 2 3.97 -6.19 -26.48
N ARG A 3 5.13 -6.22 -25.80
CA ARG A 3 5.22 -6.29 -24.32
C ARG A 3 4.36 -5.22 -23.63
N LYS A 4 4.30 -4.03 -24.23
CA LYS A 4 3.48 -2.91 -23.72
C LYS A 4 1.99 -3.22 -23.62
N ILE A 5 1.47 -4.06 -24.52
CA ILE A 5 0.05 -4.45 -24.54
C ILE A 5 -0.25 -5.38 -23.36
N LYS A 6 0.59 -6.40 -23.13
CA LYS A 6 0.44 -7.33 -22.00
C LYS A 6 0.56 -6.64 -20.64
N THR A 7 1.48 -5.68 -20.50
CA THR A 7 1.61 -4.89 -19.28
C THR A 7 0.36 -4.05 -19.01
N LYS A 8 -0.22 -3.45 -20.05
CA LYS A 8 -1.44 -2.66 -19.92
C LYS A 8 -2.62 -3.53 -19.49
N GLU A 9 -2.85 -4.67 -20.15
CA GLU A 9 -3.93 -5.60 -19.80
C GLU A 9 -3.84 -6.09 -18.34
N PHE A 10 -2.62 -6.37 -17.87
CA PHE A 10 -2.39 -6.73 -16.48
C PHE A 10 -2.75 -5.57 -15.52
N ILE A 11 -2.29 -4.36 -15.80
CA ILE A 11 -2.63 -3.16 -15.00
C ILE A 11 -4.14 -2.92 -15.00
N ASP A 12 -4.79 -3.01 -16.16
CA ASP A 12 -6.22 -2.81 -16.32
C ASP A 12 -7.02 -3.83 -15.49
N SER A 13 -6.52 -5.06 -15.37
CA SER A 13 -7.10 -6.09 -14.50
C SER A 13 -6.97 -5.73 -13.01
N ILE A 14 -5.80 -5.24 -12.59
CA ILE A 14 -5.57 -4.82 -11.19
C ILE A 14 -6.43 -3.62 -10.80
N ILE A 15 -6.55 -2.60 -11.65
CA ILE A 15 -7.37 -1.41 -11.33
C ILE A 15 -8.87 -1.69 -11.35
N SER A 16 -9.28 -2.84 -11.90
CA SER A 16 -10.68 -3.27 -11.94
C SER A 16 -11.07 -4.11 -10.71
N THR A 17 -10.14 -4.45 -9.83
CA THR A 17 -10.45 -5.23 -8.63
C THR A 17 -11.22 -4.42 -7.59
N ASN A 18 -11.97 -5.12 -6.75
CA ASN A 18 -12.73 -4.49 -5.67
C ASN A 18 -11.80 -3.76 -4.71
N GLU A 19 -10.66 -4.34 -4.38
CA GLU A 19 -9.64 -3.78 -3.49
C GLU A 19 -9.14 -2.42 -4.00
N PHE A 20 -8.83 -2.31 -5.29
CA PHE A 20 -8.43 -1.04 -5.88
C PHE A 20 -9.58 -0.03 -5.90
N ILE A 21 -10.78 -0.46 -6.25
CA ILE A 21 -11.97 0.40 -6.28
C ILE A 21 -12.26 0.97 -4.88
N GLN A 22 -12.20 0.15 -3.83
CA GLN A 22 -12.40 0.60 -2.45
C GLN A 22 -11.29 1.54 -2.00
N LEU A 23 -10.02 1.21 -2.29
CA LEU A 23 -8.90 2.11 -2.01
C LEU A 23 -9.07 3.47 -2.70
N LYS A 24 -9.48 3.48 -3.99
CA LYS A 24 -9.72 4.71 -4.74
C LYS A 24 -10.85 5.55 -4.13
N LYS A 25 -11.94 4.91 -3.70
CA LYS A 25 -13.06 5.60 -3.03
C LYS A 25 -12.61 6.20 -1.70
N ALA A 26 -11.94 5.42 -0.85
CA ALA A 26 -11.45 5.89 0.44
C ALA A 26 -10.43 7.04 0.27
N LYS A 27 -9.54 6.93 -0.73
CA LYS A 27 -8.60 8.00 -1.08
C LYS A 27 -9.31 9.28 -1.48
N ALA A 28 -10.36 9.19 -2.31
CA ALA A 28 -11.13 10.36 -2.73
C ALA A 28 -11.82 11.05 -1.55
N ILE A 29 -12.27 10.30 -0.53
CA ILE A 29 -12.84 10.86 0.70
C ILE A 29 -11.78 11.63 1.49
N ILE A 30 -10.60 11.04 1.69
CA ILE A 30 -9.46 11.74 2.34
C ILE A 30 -9.09 13.01 1.56
N ASP A 31 -8.99 12.92 0.23
CA ASP A 31 -8.54 14.02 -0.62
C ASP A 31 -9.51 15.22 -0.65
N ARG A 32 -10.81 15.00 -0.34
CA ARG A 32 -11.81 16.08 -0.22
C ARG A 32 -11.61 16.94 1.04
N ASN A 33 -11.00 16.40 2.09
CA ASN A 33 -10.68 17.13 3.31
C ASN A 33 -9.19 17.48 3.34
N LYS A 34 -8.86 18.77 3.07
CA LYS A 34 -7.47 19.24 2.96
C LYS A 34 -6.64 18.98 4.22
N ASP A 35 -7.23 19.17 5.40
CA ASP A 35 -6.52 18.97 6.66
C ASP A 35 -6.26 17.48 6.93
N LEU A 36 -7.25 16.65 6.63
CA LEU A 36 -7.14 15.19 6.78
C LEU A 36 -6.11 14.62 5.81
N LYS A 37 -6.18 15.04 4.55
CA LYS A 37 -5.20 14.71 3.51
C LYS A 37 -3.78 15.04 3.95
N LYS A 38 -3.56 16.27 4.41
CA LYS A 38 -2.24 16.71 4.88
C LYS A 38 -1.72 15.81 5.99
N LYS A 39 -2.55 15.51 7.00
CA LYS A 39 -2.17 14.64 8.12
C LYS A 39 -1.81 13.22 7.68
N VAL A 40 -2.59 12.65 6.75
CA VAL A 40 -2.34 11.31 6.18
C VAL A 40 -1.07 11.28 5.32
N ASP A 41 -0.86 12.29 4.49
CA ASP A 41 0.33 12.40 3.64
C ASP A 41 1.60 12.60 4.48
N ASP A 42 1.55 13.43 5.52
CA ASP A 42 2.64 13.64 6.46
C ASP A 42 3.01 12.34 7.20
N PHE A 43 2.00 11.57 7.62
CA PHE A 43 2.22 10.25 8.23
C PHE A 43 2.93 9.30 7.25
N ARG A 44 2.43 9.18 6.01
CA ARG A 44 3.02 8.31 4.98
C ARG A 44 4.44 8.72 4.62
N LYS A 45 4.71 10.02 4.53
CA LYS A 45 6.05 10.55 4.28
C LYS A 45 7.01 10.14 5.39
N LYS A 46 6.65 10.36 6.65
CA LYS A 46 7.45 9.92 7.81
C LYS A 46 7.67 8.41 7.83
N GLN A 47 6.64 7.63 7.51
CA GLN A 47 6.75 6.18 7.44
C GLN A 47 7.75 5.75 6.35
N THR A 48 7.69 6.39 5.18
CA THR A 48 8.62 6.15 4.06
C THR A 48 10.05 6.56 4.41
N GLU A 49 10.24 7.69 5.07
CA GLU A 49 11.54 8.15 5.57
C GLU A 49 12.15 7.14 6.56
N ILE A 50 11.34 6.53 7.42
CA ILE A 50 11.82 5.50 8.36
C ILE A 50 12.26 4.24 7.61
N TYR A 51 11.44 3.72 6.69
CA TYR A 51 11.79 2.53 5.91
C TYR A 51 12.96 2.73 4.94
N SER A 52 13.11 3.93 4.38
CA SER A 52 14.21 4.28 3.46
C SER A 52 15.50 4.67 4.19
N SER A 53 15.46 4.84 5.51
CA SER A 53 16.64 5.18 6.30
C SER A 53 17.60 3.99 6.40
N LYS A 54 18.92 4.25 6.30
CA LYS A 54 19.99 3.25 6.55
C LYS A 54 20.15 2.91 8.05
N LYS A 55 19.10 3.07 8.85
CA LYS A 55 19.15 2.85 10.30
C LYS A 55 19.10 1.36 10.62
N THR A 56 19.54 1.02 11.82
CA THR A 56 19.41 -0.34 12.33
C THR A 56 17.94 -0.73 12.45
N GLN A 57 17.63 -2.03 12.32
CA GLN A 57 16.27 -2.54 12.47
C GLN A 57 15.63 -2.13 13.81
N LYS A 58 16.43 -2.06 14.89
CA LYS A 58 15.97 -1.66 16.22
C LYS A 58 15.55 -0.18 16.27
N ASP A 59 16.36 0.71 15.69
CA ASP A 59 16.04 2.14 15.61
C ASP A 59 14.81 2.40 14.73
N MET A 60 14.68 1.62 13.65
CA MET A 60 13.53 1.68 12.77
C MET A 60 12.24 1.31 13.51
N GLN A 61 12.26 0.20 14.26
CA GLN A 61 11.11 -0.25 15.07
C GLN A 61 10.70 0.79 16.13
N TYR A 62 11.68 1.36 16.84
CA TYR A 62 11.40 2.42 17.83
C TYR A 62 10.72 3.64 17.18
N ARG A 63 11.24 4.11 16.04
CA ARG A 63 10.67 5.25 15.30
C ARG A 63 9.29 4.96 14.73
N LEU A 64 9.05 3.73 14.26
CA LEU A 64 7.72 3.30 13.83
C LEU A 64 6.72 3.27 15.00
N ALA A 65 7.15 2.78 16.17
CA ALA A 65 6.29 2.76 17.36
C ALA A 65 5.88 4.18 17.79
N GLU A 66 6.81 5.14 17.79
CA GLU A 66 6.52 6.54 18.08
C GLU A 66 5.60 7.18 17.01
N LEU A 67 5.86 6.90 15.73
CA LEU A 67 4.99 7.37 14.64
C LEU A 67 3.57 6.80 14.77
N ASN A 68 3.43 5.53 15.17
CA ASN A 68 2.14 4.89 15.39
C ASN A 68 1.38 5.50 16.58
N LYS A 69 2.06 5.90 17.66
CA LYS A 69 1.42 6.64 18.77
C LYS A 69 0.85 7.97 18.28
N GLN A 70 1.60 8.71 17.47
CA GLN A 70 1.13 9.97 16.89
C GLN A 70 -0.08 9.76 15.95
N PHE A 71 -0.17 8.57 15.36
CA PHE A 71 -1.24 8.20 14.46
C PHE A 71 -2.50 7.68 15.15
N GLN A 72 -2.44 7.28 16.43
CA GLN A 72 -3.61 6.73 17.15
C GLN A 72 -4.83 7.65 17.09
N SER A 73 -4.64 8.95 17.27
CA SER A 73 -5.72 9.94 17.17
C SER A 73 -6.26 10.08 15.74
N LEU A 74 -5.41 9.91 14.72
CA LEU A 74 -5.83 9.90 13.33
C LEU A 74 -6.62 8.65 12.97
N SER A 75 -6.21 7.47 13.46
CA SER A 75 -6.89 6.21 13.19
C SER A 75 -8.29 6.13 13.81
N GLN A 76 -8.61 7.00 14.78
CA GLN A 76 -9.97 7.09 15.33
C GLN A 76 -10.94 7.82 14.38
N ILE A 77 -10.44 8.53 13.37
CA ILE A 77 -11.27 9.16 12.34
C ILE A 77 -11.69 8.06 11.36
N GLN A 78 -13.01 7.86 11.21
CA GLN A 78 -13.58 6.76 10.42
C GLN A 78 -13.05 6.74 8.98
N GLU A 79 -12.94 7.90 8.33
CA GLU A 79 -12.46 8.01 6.96
C GLU A 79 -10.99 7.58 6.84
N VAL A 80 -10.18 7.86 7.86
CA VAL A 80 -8.78 7.46 7.94
C VAL A 80 -8.68 5.97 8.14
N ASP A 81 -9.43 5.40 9.09
CA ASP A 81 -9.45 3.96 9.32
C ASP A 81 -9.84 3.18 8.04
N ILE A 82 -10.93 3.61 7.39
CA ILE A 82 -11.38 3.03 6.11
C ILE A 82 -10.28 3.11 5.05
N PHE A 83 -9.58 4.24 4.95
CA PHE A 83 -8.48 4.41 4.00
C PHE A 83 -7.30 3.49 4.26
N PHE A 84 -6.87 3.35 5.51
CA PHE A 84 -5.75 2.48 5.88
C PHE A 84 -6.13 1.00 5.75
N LYS A 85 -7.34 0.61 6.13
CA LYS A 85 -7.86 -0.75 5.92
C LYS A 85 -7.92 -1.10 4.44
N SER A 86 -8.50 -0.23 3.61
CA SER A 86 -8.56 -0.44 2.16
C SER A 86 -7.15 -0.47 1.52
N SER A 87 -6.22 0.34 2.04
CA SER A 87 -4.82 0.31 1.59
C SER A 87 -4.15 -1.01 1.93
N LYS A 88 -4.39 -1.55 3.13
CA LYS A 88 -3.86 -2.84 3.57
C LYS A 88 -4.42 -3.97 2.70
N GLU A 89 -5.74 -4.02 2.51
CA GLU A 89 -6.39 -5.06 1.70
C GLU A 89 -5.85 -5.09 0.26
N PHE A 90 -5.68 -3.92 -0.37
CA PHE A 90 -5.07 -3.82 -1.70
C PHE A 90 -3.61 -4.27 -1.72
N ASN A 91 -2.81 -3.89 -0.73
CA ASN A 91 -1.41 -4.32 -0.62
C ASN A 91 -1.29 -5.83 -0.40
N ASP A 92 -2.14 -6.41 0.44
CA ASP A 92 -2.18 -7.86 0.70
C ASP A 92 -2.55 -8.63 -0.57
N MET A 93 -3.51 -8.12 -1.36
CA MET A 93 -3.83 -8.67 -2.69
C MET A 93 -2.63 -8.60 -3.64
N MET A 94 -1.98 -7.42 -3.75
CA MET A 94 -0.81 -7.25 -4.61
C MET A 94 0.36 -8.15 -4.21
N PHE A 95 0.56 -8.37 -2.91
CA PHE A 95 1.57 -9.28 -2.41
C PHE A 95 1.31 -10.73 -2.86
N LYS A 96 0.05 -11.19 -2.80
CA LYS A 96 -0.33 -12.51 -3.31
C LYS A 96 -0.07 -12.64 -4.81
N VAL A 97 -0.47 -11.63 -5.60
CA VAL A 97 -0.21 -11.60 -7.05
C VAL A 97 1.29 -11.68 -7.33
N PHE A 98 2.11 -10.90 -6.63
CA PHE A 98 3.57 -10.93 -6.79
C PHE A 98 4.14 -12.31 -6.43
N LYS A 99 3.66 -12.92 -5.34
CA LYS A 99 4.05 -14.26 -4.93
C LYS A 99 3.71 -15.30 -6.00
N GLU A 100 2.47 -15.30 -6.51
CA GLU A 100 2.03 -16.24 -7.56
C GLU A 100 2.84 -16.08 -8.85
N ILE A 101 3.22 -14.86 -9.22
CA ILE A 101 4.12 -14.60 -10.35
C ILE A 101 5.48 -15.27 -10.11
N ASN A 102 6.09 -15.05 -8.95
CA ASN A 102 7.41 -15.63 -8.63
C ASN A 102 7.33 -17.17 -8.59
N ASP A 103 6.35 -17.73 -7.88
CA ASP A 103 6.16 -19.18 -7.76
C ASP A 103 5.97 -19.82 -9.16
N SER A 104 5.23 -19.15 -10.05
CA SER A 104 5.01 -19.61 -11.43
C SER A 104 6.29 -19.55 -12.28
N VAL A 105 7.08 -18.49 -12.14
CA VAL A 105 8.37 -18.34 -12.84
C VAL A 105 9.35 -19.40 -12.35
N ASP A 106 9.49 -19.56 -11.03
CA ASP A 106 10.37 -20.54 -10.41
C ASP A 106 9.98 -21.96 -10.79
N SER A 107 8.68 -22.28 -10.82
CA SER A 107 8.18 -23.59 -11.26
C SER A 107 8.59 -23.89 -12.71
N LYS A 108 8.50 -22.91 -13.62
CA LYS A 108 8.88 -23.07 -15.03
C LYS A 108 10.38 -23.14 -15.26
N LEU A 109 11.17 -22.49 -14.42
CA LEU A 109 12.63 -22.56 -14.48
C LEU A 109 13.16 -23.89 -13.92
N ASN A 110 12.47 -24.47 -12.94
CA ASN A 110 12.89 -25.69 -12.25
C ASN A 110 12.19 -26.96 -12.76
N SER A 111 11.18 -26.86 -13.64
CA SER A 111 10.58 -28.00 -14.31
C SER A 111 11.53 -28.57 -15.37
N LYS A 112 12.00 -29.81 -15.15
CA LYS A 112 12.76 -30.61 -16.14
C LYS A 112 11.90 -31.01 -17.33
#